data_AF-A0A3M6SGS4-F1
#
_entry.id   AF-A0A3M6SGS4-F1
#
_cell.length_a   1.000
_cell.length_b   1.000
_cell.length_c   1.000
_cell.angle_alpha   90.00
_cell.angle_beta   90.00
_cell.angle_gamma   90.00
#
_symmetry.space_group_name_H-M   'P 1'
#
loop_
_entity.id
_entity.type
_entity.pdbx_description
1 polymer ?
#
loop_
_entity_poly.entity_id
_entity_poly.type
_entity_poly.pdbx_seq_one_letter_code
_entity_poly.pdbx_strand_id
1 'polypeptide(L)'
;MDYRGKTPKKLGMDWTENSRDILAISAKNIKNGRLINKDKAHYGDENLYKKWMKDGDIKVGDILMTSEAPLGESYLITKPLKAILSQRTFLIRLNKELADPWFFYSLIQSPMFKMKLLAKATGTTVIGIKQKELRKIIVDLPSLNIQKKIGYYFKVIDQKIRLNNQINDNLLAKNIYLIMYLLLFAILYFQILFVGCLLRLG
;
A
#
# COMPACT_ATOMS: atom_id res chain seq x y z
N MET A 1 -11.29 -8.44 8.34
CA MET A 1 -12.26 -8.36 7.23
C MET A 1 -11.65 -9.02 5.99
N ASP A 2 -12.48 -9.60 5.14
CA ASP A 2 -12.09 -10.28 3.90
C ASP A 2 -13.21 -10.10 2.87
N TYR A 3 -12.91 -9.38 1.77
CA TYR A 3 -13.89 -9.07 0.71
C TYR A 3 -13.58 -9.78 -0.61
N ARG A 4 -12.80 -10.87 -0.56
CA ARG A 4 -12.47 -11.64 -1.77
C ARG A 4 -13.73 -12.00 -2.56
N GLY A 5 -13.64 -11.84 -3.89
CA GLY A 5 -14.74 -12.14 -4.81
C GLY A 5 -15.87 -11.10 -4.86
N LYS A 6 -15.85 -10.03 -4.04
CA LYS A 6 -16.74 -8.88 -4.22
C LYS A 6 -16.31 -8.04 -5.43
N THR A 7 -17.26 -7.59 -6.23
CA THR A 7 -17.05 -6.66 -7.35
C THR A 7 -18.17 -5.63 -7.34
N PRO A 8 -17.97 -4.41 -7.88
CA PRO A 8 -19.02 -3.40 -7.90
C PRO A 8 -20.26 -3.90 -8.67
N LYS A 9 -20.03 -4.64 -9.77
CA LYS A 9 -21.08 -5.22 -10.59
C LYS A 9 -22.03 -6.14 -9.80
N LYS A 10 -21.52 -6.91 -8.83
CA LYS A 10 -22.37 -7.74 -7.94
C LYS A 10 -23.27 -6.92 -7.01
N LEU A 11 -23.03 -5.61 -6.90
CA LEU A 11 -23.84 -4.65 -6.15
C LEU A 11 -24.70 -3.76 -7.09
N GLY A 12 -24.69 -4.02 -8.40
CA GLY A 12 -25.36 -3.19 -9.40
C GLY A 12 -24.69 -1.83 -9.58
N MET A 13 -23.36 -1.76 -9.43
CA MET A 13 -22.56 -0.53 -9.48
C MET A 13 -21.29 -0.74 -10.30
N ASP A 14 -20.55 0.32 -10.57
CA ASP A 14 -19.26 0.28 -11.27
C ASP A 14 -18.17 1.01 -10.47
N TRP A 15 -16.92 0.79 -10.87
CA TRP A 15 -15.82 1.64 -10.43
C TRP A 15 -15.96 3.03 -11.06
N THR A 16 -15.41 4.03 -10.39
CA THR A 16 -15.32 5.39 -10.93
C THR A 16 -13.95 5.65 -11.54
N GLU A 17 -13.91 6.57 -12.51
CA GLU A 17 -12.65 7.07 -13.11
C GLU A 17 -12.11 8.29 -12.35
N ASN A 18 -12.88 8.84 -11.41
CA ASN A 18 -12.50 10.01 -10.64
C ASN A 18 -11.55 9.63 -9.50
N SER A 19 -10.28 10.01 -9.66
CA SER A 19 -9.23 9.78 -8.64
C SER A 19 -9.42 10.57 -7.34
N ARG A 20 -10.39 11.50 -7.28
CA ARG A 20 -10.80 12.17 -6.03
C ARG A 20 -11.79 11.36 -5.20
N ASP A 21 -12.35 10.29 -5.75
CA ASP A 21 -13.23 9.39 -5.02
C ASP A 21 -12.44 8.46 -4.07
N ILE A 22 -13.10 7.46 -3.50
CA ILE A 22 -12.52 6.63 -2.46
C ILE A 22 -11.67 5.52 -3.08
N LEU A 23 -10.38 5.54 -2.78
CA LEU A 23 -9.40 4.55 -3.24
C LEU A 23 -9.81 3.11 -2.86
N ALA A 24 -9.81 2.19 -3.83
CA ALA A 24 -9.95 0.77 -3.61
C ALA A 24 -8.59 0.07 -3.52
N ILE A 25 -8.18 -0.31 -2.31
CA ILE A 25 -6.87 -0.90 -2.03
C ILE A 25 -6.90 -2.40 -2.32
N SER A 26 -6.14 -2.82 -3.33
CA SER A 26 -5.90 -4.22 -3.65
C SER A 26 -4.48 -4.66 -3.29
N ALA A 27 -4.13 -5.93 -3.48
CA ALA A 27 -2.77 -6.41 -3.26
C ALA A 27 -1.71 -5.64 -4.09
N LYS A 28 -2.08 -5.13 -5.28
CA LYS A 28 -1.19 -4.34 -6.14
C LYS A 28 -0.77 -3.00 -5.53
N ASN A 29 -1.50 -2.56 -4.51
CA ASN A 29 -1.29 -1.28 -3.85
C ASN A 29 -0.48 -1.40 -2.57
N ILE A 30 -0.19 -2.61 -2.07
CA ILE A 30 0.52 -2.81 -0.80
C ILE A 30 1.89 -3.40 -1.12
N LYS A 31 2.96 -2.66 -0.80
CA LYS A 31 4.33 -3.14 -0.99
C LYS A 31 5.29 -2.45 -0.04
N ASN A 32 6.18 -3.21 0.60
CA ASN A 32 7.27 -2.70 1.43
C ASN A 32 6.79 -1.69 2.49
N GLY A 33 5.67 -1.96 3.16
CA GLY A 33 5.13 -1.07 4.18
C GLY A 33 4.60 0.27 3.65
N ARG A 34 4.28 0.37 2.35
CA ARG A 34 3.72 1.57 1.71
C ARG A 34 2.51 1.24 0.85
N LEU A 35 1.68 2.26 0.64
CA LEU A 35 0.65 2.25 -0.39
C LEU A 35 1.21 2.82 -1.70
N ILE A 36 1.27 1.99 -2.74
CA ILE A 36 1.85 2.32 -4.06
C ILE A 36 0.80 2.25 -5.18
N ASN A 37 1.16 2.73 -6.37
CA ASN A 37 0.36 2.64 -7.60
C ASN A 37 -1.09 3.12 -7.44
N LYS A 38 -1.28 4.22 -6.70
CA LYS A 38 -2.62 4.77 -6.43
C LYS A 38 -3.26 5.33 -7.70
N ASP A 39 -2.44 5.87 -8.60
CA ASP A 39 -2.80 6.35 -9.93
C ASP A 39 -3.43 5.27 -10.82
N LYS A 40 -3.09 4.00 -10.60
CA LYS A 40 -3.59 2.84 -11.37
C LYS A 40 -4.62 2.01 -10.60
N ALA A 41 -5.07 2.51 -9.46
CA ALA A 41 -6.06 1.82 -8.64
C ALA A 41 -7.48 2.09 -9.15
N HIS A 42 -8.41 1.25 -8.71
CA HIS A 42 -9.83 1.57 -8.86
C HIS A 42 -10.29 2.53 -7.76
N TYR A 43 -11.35 3.29 -8.07
CA TYR A 43 -11.98 4.22 -7.17
C TYR A 43 -13.48 3.92 -7.08
N GLY A 44 -14.08 4.24 -5.94
CA GLY A 44 -15.51 4.07 -5.70
C GLY A 44 -16.12 5.29 -5.06
N ASP A 45 -17.33 5.63 -5.48
CA ASP A 45 -18.10 6.70 -4.87
C ASP A 45 -18.55 6.36 -3.44
N GLU A 46 -19.17 7.33 -2.77
CA GLU A 46 -19.65 7.18 -1.39
C GLU A 46 -20.71 6.08 -1.26
N ASN A 47 -21.54 5.88 -2.28
CA ASN A 47 -22.60 4.88 -2.27
C ASN A 47 -22.01 3.46 -2.35
N LEU A 48 -21.03 3.25 -3.23
CA LEU A 48 -20.30 2.00 -3.34
C LEU A 48 -19.56 1.71 -2.04
N TYR A 49 -18.89 2.70 -1.47
CA TYR A 49 -18.21 2.56 -0.18
C TYR A 49 -19.17 2.05 0.92
N LYS A 50 -20.31 2.71 1.10
CA LYS A 50 -21.32 2.33 2.11
C LYS A 50 -21.86 0.91 1.89
N LYS A 51 -22.10 0.51 0.63
CA LYS A 51 -22.56 -0.85 0.31
C LYS A 51 -21.46 -1.90 0.43
N TRP A 52 -20.19 -1.53 0.21
CA TRP A 52 -19.05 -2.44 0.21
C TRP A 52 -18.53 -2.73 1.62
N MET A 53 -18.28 -1.67 2.39
CA MET A 53 -17.58 -1.69 3.69
C MET A 53 -18.54 -1.92 4.87
N LYS A 54 -19.48 -2.88 4.72
CA LYS A 54 -20.52 -3.16 5.72
C LYS A 54 -19.99 -3.67 7.07
N ASP A 55 -18.80 -4.28 7.09
CA ASP A 55 -18.21 -4.80 8.34
C ASP A 55 -17.46 -3.71 9.13
N GLY A 56 -17.47 -2.47 8.63
CA GLY A 56 -16.94 -1.28 9.27
C GLY A 56 -15.73 -0.68 8.55
N ASP A 57 -15.45 0.57 8.90
CA ASP A 57 -14.39 1.36 8.27
C ASP A 57 -12.99 0.93 8.73
N ILE A 58 -11.99 1.29 7.94
CA ILE A 58 -10.57 1.15 8.29
C ILE A 58 -10.23 2.14 9.40
N LYS A 59 -9.49 1.70 10.42
CA LYS A 59 -9.13 2.48 11.61
C LYS A 59 -7.62 2.54 11.81
N VAL A 60 -7.16 3.58 12.51
CA VAL A 60 -5.77 3.66 12.96
C VAL A 60 -5.43 2.49 13.88
N GLY A 61 -4.32 1.82 13.57
CA GLY A 61 -3.88 0.58 14.22
C GLY A 61 -4.32 -0.69 13.49
N ASP A 62 -5.17 -0.61 12.47
CA ASP A 62 -5.44 -1.75 11.59
C ASP A 62 -4.22 -2.05 10.71
N ILE A 63 -4.09 -3.30 10.30
CA ILE A 63 -3.04 -3.76 9.40
C ILE A 63 -3.69 -4.34 8.14
N LEU A 64 -3.32 -3.80 6.99
CA LEU A 64 -3.63 -4.41 5.70
C LEU A 64 -2.60 -5.50 5.41
N MET A 65 -3.04 -6.66 4.93
CA MET A 65 -2.16 -7.76 4.52
C MET A 65 -2.64 -8.35 3.20
N THR A 66 -1.73 -8.62 2.27
CA THR A 66 -2.06 -9.29 1.02
C THR A 66 -2.27 -10.79 1.24
N SER A 67 -3.35 -11.32 0.67
CA SER A 67 -3.68 -12.74 0.78
C SER A 67 -2.96 -13.60 -0.26
N GLU A 68 -2.48 -13.00 -1.35
CA GLU A 68 -1.78 -13.61 -2.48
C GLU A 68 -1.16 -12.53 -3.37
N ALA A 69 -0.18 -12.91 -4.20
CA ALA A 69 0.40 -12.12 -5.29
C ALA A 69 0.85 -10.67 -4.95
N PRO A 70 1.89 -10.48 -4.12
CA PRO A 70 2.62 -11.47 -3.31
C PRO A 70 1.91 -11.75 -1.97
N LEU A 71 2.14 -12.92 -1.38
CA LEU A 71 1.55 -13.27 -0.08
C LEU A 71 2.26 -12.54 1.07
N GLY A 72 1.50 -11.91 1.97
CA GLY A 72 2.00 -11.41 3.26
C GLY A 72 2.62 -10.01 3.25
N GLU A 73 2.58 -9.29 2.14
CA GLU A 73 2.88 -7.85 2.13
C GLU A 73 1.91 -7.13 3.05
N SER A 74 2.42 -6.22 3.87
CA SER A 74 1.61 -5.60 4.91
C SER A 74 1.86 -4.13 5.11
N TYR A 75 0.80 -3.42 5.52
CA TYR A 75 0.82 -1.98 5.75
C TYR A 75 0.02 -1.62 7.01
N LEU A 76 0.69 -0.98 7.98
CA LEU A 76 0.05 -0.49 9.20
C LEU A 76 -0.60 0.89 8.96
N ILE A 77 -1.88 0.99 9.30
CA ILE A 77 -2.64 2.25 9.24
C ILE A 77 -2.22 3.12 10.43
N THR A 78 -1.48 4.18 10.10
CA THR A 78 -0.88 5.10 11.10
C THR A 78 -1.57 6.47 11.14
N LYS A 79 -2.44 6.74 10.18
CA LYS A 79 -3.26 7.96 10.06
C LYS A 79 -4.66 7.56 9.59
N PRO A 80 -5.71 8.35 9.88
CA PRO A 80 -7.05 8.09 9.38
C PRO A 80 -7.03 7.90 7.85
N LEU A 81 -7.73 6.86 7.38
CA LEU A 81 -7.76 6.49 5.97
C LEU A 81 -9.16 5.98 5.62
N LYS A 82 -9.85 6.71 4.75
CA LYS A 82 -11.07 6.21 4.10
C LYS A 82 -10.67 5.50 2.81
N ALA A 83 -10.89 4.20 2.75
CA ALA A 83 -10.60 3.39 1.57
C ALA A 83 -11.48 2.14 1.52
N ILE A 84 -11.73 1.64 0.30
CA ILE A 84 -12.40 0.37 0.05
C ILE A 84 -11.34 -0.74 0.12
N LEU A 85 -11.57 -1.77 0.93
CA LEU A 85 -10.72 -2.96 0.94
C LEU A 85 -11.12 -3.88 -0.22
N SER A 86 -10.25 -4.00 -1.22
CA SER A 86 -10.51 -4.66 -2.49
C SER A 86 -9.80 -6.02 -2.59
N GLN A 87 -9.72 -6.57 -3.80
CA GLN A 87 -9.27 -7.93 -4.07
C GLN A 87 -7.90 -8.25 -3.45
N ARG A 88 -7.79 -9.50 -2.96
CA ARG A 88 -6.55 -10.10 -2.43
C ARG A 88 -5.97 -9.41 -1.20
N THR A 89 -6.81 -8.77 -0.39
CA THR A 89 -6.38 -8.11 0.84
C THR A 89 -7.24 -8.53 2.04
N PHE A 90 -6.58 -8.60 3.19
CA PHE A 90 -7.20 -8.73 4.49
C PHE A 90 -6.99 -7.45 5.27
N LEU A 91 -7.97 -7.14 6.12
CA LEU A 91 -7.79 -6.20 7.21
C LEU A 91 -7.74 -6.97 8.52
N ILE A 92 -6.61 -6.84 9.22
CA ILE A 92 -6.37 -7.39 10.55
C ILE A 92 -6.60 -6.27 11.56
N ARG A 93 -7.59 -6.45 12.43
CA ARG A 93 -7.89 -5.56 13.54
C ARG A 93 -7.55 -6.27 14.84
N LEU A 94 -6.69 -5.66 15.64
CA LEU A 94 -6.20 -6.22 16.89
C LEU A 94 -7.15 -5.89 18.04
N ASN A 95 -7.27 -6.80 19.00
CA ASN A 95 -7.72 -6.42 20.33
C ASN A 95 -6.57 -5.65 21.01
N LYS A 96 -6.76 -4.35 21.25
CA LYS A 96 -5.74 -3.46 21.82
C LYS A 96 -5.41 -3.78 23.28
N GLU A 97 -6.25 -4.56 23.95
CA GLU A 97 -5.99 -5.10 25.29
C GLU A 97 -5.02 -6.29 25.27
N LEU A 98 -4.81 -6.91 24.11
CA LEU A 98 -3.93 -8.07 23.95
C LEU A 98 -2.66 -7.74 23.17
N ALA A 99 -2.75 -6.88 22.16
CA ALA A 99 -1.65 -6.61 21.23
C ALA A 99 -1.47 -5.12 20.94
N ASP A 100 -0.24 -4.64 21.06
CA ASP A 100 0.16 -3.33 20.53
C ASP A 100 0.31 -3.39 18.99
N PRO A 101 -0.29 -2.46 18.22
CA PRO A 101 -0.24 -2.50 16.77
C PRO A 101 1.15 -2.42 16.16
N TRP A 102 2.07 -1.65 16.76
CA TRP A 102 3.43 -1.53 16.24
C TRP A 102 4.26 -2.77 16.53
N PHE A 103 4.11 -3.33 17.73
CA PHE A 103 4.70 -4.62 18.06
C PHE A 103 4.20 -5.71 17.11
N PHE A 104 2.88 -5.86 16.96
CA PHE A 104 2.31 -6.90 16.10
C PHE A 104 2.68 -6.69 14.63
N TYR A 105 2.74 -5.44 14.16
CA TYR A 105 3.20 -5.12 12.81
C TYR A 105 4.66 -5.54 12.59
N SER A 106 5.52 -5.37 13.59
CA SER A 106 6.92 -5.85 13.53
C SER A 106 7.00 -7.38 13.54
N LEU A 107 6.16 -8.02 14.36
CA LEU A 107 6.07 -9.47 14.48
C LEU A 107 5.69 -10.13 13.14
N ILE A 108 4.67 -9.62 12.45
CA ILE A 108 4.23 -10.20 11.17
C ILE A 108 5.22 -9.98 10.02
N GLN A 109 6.12 -8.99 10.16
CA GLN A 109 7.20 -8.77 9.21
C GLN A 109 8.40 -9.67 9.45
N SER A 110 8.49 -10.28 10.64
CA SER A 110 9.60 -11.16 11.01
C SER A 110 9.70 -12.39 10.09
N PRO A 111 10.92 -12.90 9.85
CA PRO A 111 11.12 -14.15 9.11
C PRO A 111 10.33 -15.32 9.71
N MET A 112 10.23 -15.38 11.04
CA MET A 112 9.51 -16.43 11.76
C MET A 112 8.02 -16.44 11.42
N PHE A 113 7.37 -15.27 11.41
CA PHE A 113 5.96 -15.20 11.02
C PHE A 113 5.77 -15.54 9.54
N LYS A 114 6.66 -15.04 8.67
CA LYS A 114 6.62 -15.36 7.22
C LYS A 114 6.72 -16.86 6.97
N MET A 115 7.57 -17.57 7.70
CA MET A 115 7.68 -19.03 7.63
C MET A 115 6.37 -19.71 8.07
N LYS A 116 5.79 -19.31 9.21
CA LYS A 116 4.49 -19.83 9.67
C LYS A 116 3.36 -19.54 8.68
N LEU A 117 3.38 -18.38 8.03
CA LEU A 117 2.44 -17.96 7.00
C LEU A 117 2.54 -18.85 5.76
N LEU A 118 3.75 -19.07 5.26
CA LEU A 118 4.01 -19.93 4.11
C LEU A 118 3.62 -21.39 4.37
N ALA A 119 3.87 -21.91 5.57
CA ALA A 119 3.49 -23.26 5.96
C ALA A 119 1.97 -23.51 5.97
N LYS A 120 1.15 -22.45 6.01
CA LYS A 120 -0.31 -22.50 5.91
C LYS A 120 -0.85 -22.04 4.56
N ALA A 121 0.04 -21.59 3.67
CA ALA A 121 -0.32 -21.16 2.33
C ALA A 121 -0.56 -22.36 1.42
N THR A 122 -1.32 -22.13 0.35
CA THR A 122 -1.66 -23.13 -0.67
C THR A 122 -1.47 -22.54 -2.05
N GLY A 123 -1.35 -23.42 -3.06
CA GLY A 123 -1.16 -23.04 -4.45
C GLY A 123 0.29 -23.26 -4.91
N THR A 124 0.44 -23.56 -6.20
CA THR A 124 1.74 -23.83 -6.84
C THR A 124 2.24 -22.58 -7.58
N THR A 125 1.50 -22.12 -8.59
CA THR A 125 1.86 -20.93 -9.39
C THR A 125 1.58 -19.62 -8.67
N VAL A 126 0.46 -19.56 -7.93
CA VAL A 126 0.08 -18.39 -7.12
C VAL A 126 -0.11 -18.87 -5.68
N ILE A 127 0.86 -18.55 -4.85
CA ILE A 127 0.81 -18.87 -3.42
C ILE A 127 -0.14 -17.88 -2.73
N GLY A 128 -1.09 -18.41 -1.97
CA GLY A 128 -2.06 -17.61 -1.21
C GLY A 128 -2.56 -18.32 0.03
N ILE A 129 -3.22 -17.57 0.91
CA ILE A 129 -3.77 -18.11 2.16
C ILE A 129 -5.26 -17.77 2.30
N LYS A 130 -6.04 -18.73 2.82
CA LYS A 130 -7.45 -18.50 3.19
C LYS A 130 -7.52 -17.85 4.57
N GLN A 131 -8.47 -16.94 4.79
CA GLN A 131 -8.67 -16.28 6.09
C GLN A 131 -8.75 -17.27 7.26
N LYS A 132 -9.44 -18.41 7.07
CA LYS A 132 -9.55 -19.46 8.09
C LYS A 132 -8.21 -20.09 8.48
N GLU A 133 -7.24 -20.16 7.56
CA GLU A 133 -5.91 -20.71 7.84
C GLU A 133 -5.01 -19.64 8.46
N LEU A 134 -5.12 -18.38 8.00
CA LEU A 134 -4.43 -17.24 8.60
C LEU A 134 -4.75 -17.11 10.11
N ARG A 135 -6.02 -17.31 10.48
CA ARG A 135 -6.48 -17.28 11.89
C ARG A 135 -5.91 -18.39 12.77
N LYS A 136 -5.37 -19.47 12.19
CA LYS A 136 -4.76 -20.59 12.94
C LYS A 136 -3.28 -20.38 13.20
N ILE A 137 -2.67 -19.31 12.69
CA ILE A 137 -1.26 -19.03 12.96
C ILE A 137 -1.11 -18.56 14.40
N ILE A 138 -0.38 -19.35 15.19
CA ILE A 138 -0.08 -19.04 16.59
C ILE A 138 1.15 -18.13 16.64
N VAL A 139 1.03 -17.06 17.43
CA VAL A 139 2.07 -16.06 17.65
C VAL A 139 2.24 -15.80 19.14
N ASP A 140 3.48 -15.57 19.55
CA ASP A 140 3.82 -15.34 20.95
C ASP A 140 3.76 -13.84 21.26
N LEU A 141 2.98 -13.48 22.27
CA LEU A 141 2.81 -12.10 22.71
C LEU A 141 3.38 -11.95 24.14
N PRO A 142 4.45 -11.18 24.34
CA PRO A 142 4.90 -10.84 25.69
C PRO A 142 3.89 -9.91 26.36
N SER A 143 4.11 -9.52 27.62
CA SER A 143 3.22 -8.58 28.31
C SER A 143 3.07 -7.27 27.52
N LEU A 144 1.90 -6.62 27.59
CA LEU A 144 1.65 -5.39 26.83
C LEU A 144 2.68 -4.29 27.10
N ASN A 145 3.24 -4.24 28.30
CA ASN A 145 4.28 -3.27 28.62
C ASN A 145 5.54 -3.48 27.77
N ILE A 146 5.98 -4.73 27.62
CA ILE A 146 7.11 -5.10 26.76
C ILE A 146 6.76 -4.82 25.29
N GLN A 147 5.56 -5.22 24.86
CA GLN A 147 5.10 -4.95 23.50
C GLN A 147 5.15 -3.46 23.17
N LYS A 148 4.62 -2.58 24.04
CA LYS A 148 4.64 -1.13 23.84
C LYS A 148 6.06 -0.56 23.73
N LYS A 149 7.00 -1.03 24.56
CA LYS A 149 8.41 -0.63 24.50
C LYS A 149 9.05 -1.02 23.17
N ILE A 150 8.87 -2.28 22.75
CA ILE A 150 9.42 -2.78 21.48
C ILE A 150 8.75 -2.06 20.29
N GLY A 151 7.42 -1.97 20.30
CA GLY A 151 6.62 -1.31 19.28
C GLY A 151 7.00 0.16 19.11
N TYR A 152 7.34 0.86 20.19
CA TYR A 152 7.86 2.23 20.12
C TYR A 152 9.16 2.33 19.30
N TYR A 153 10.13 1.44 19.51
CA TYR A 153 11.37 1.46 18.73
C TYR A 153 11.10 1.20 17.24
N PHE A 154 10.25 0.22 16.92
CA PHE A 154 9.86 -0.05 15.53
C PHE A 154 9.13 1.14 14.89
N LYS A 155 8.25 1.82 15.64
CA LYS A 155 7.59 3.04 15.19
C LYS A 155 8.59 4.12 14.81
N VAL A 156 9.58 4.39 15.67
CA VAL A 156 10.59 5.42 15.43
C VAL A 156 11.44 5.07 14.21
N ILE A 157 11.85 3.81 14.07
CA ILE A 157 12.62 3.34 12.91
C ILE A 157 11.81 3.47 11.62
N ASP A 158 10.56 3.00 11.62
CA ASP A 158 9.67 3.09 10.46
C ASP A 158 9.41 4.55 10.05
N GLN A 159 9.24 5.45 11.02
CA GLN A 159 9.12 6.89 10.76
C GLN A 159 10.35 7.46 10.05
N LYS A 160 11.56 7.08 10.48
CA LYS A 160 12.81 7.49 9.82
C LYS A 160 12.92 6.93 8.40
N ILE A 161 12.56 5.65 8.20
CA ILE A 161 12.55 5.02 6.88
C ILE A 161 11.57 5.77 5.95
N ARG A 162 10.36 6.07 6.42
CA ARG A 162 9.37 6.81 5.62
C ARG A 162 9.86 8.21 5.25
N LEU A 163 10.47 8.93 6.19
CA LEU A 163 11.04 10.24 5.94
C LEU A 163 12.16 10.18 4.89
N ASN A 164 13.10 9.25 5.04
CA ASN A 164 14.19 9.08 4.07
C ASN A 164 13.66 8.73 2.68
N ASN A 165 12.64 7.86 2.60
CA ASN A 165 11.99 7.54 1.34
C ASN A 165 11.31 8.77 0.71
N GLN A 166 10.64 9.62 1.50
CA GLN A 166 10.06 10.87 1.00
C GLN A 166 11.13 11.82 0.45
N ILE A 167 12.27 11.93 1.14
CA ILE A 167 13.40 12.73 0.68
C ILE A 167 13.92 12.19 -0.66
N ASN A 168 14.12 10.87 -0.76
CA ASN A 168 14.58 10.23 -2.00
C ASN A 168 13.58 10.45 -3.15
N ASP A 169 12.28 10.28 -2.91
CA ASP A 169 11.22 10.50 -3.91
C ASP A 169 11.25 11.97 -4.42
N ASN A 170 11.44 12.94 -3.51
CA ASN A 170 11.54 14.36 -3.86
C ASN A 170 12.80 14.69 -4.68
N LEU A 171 13.94 14.08 -4.34
CA LEU A 171 15.19 14.25 -5.07
C LEU A 171 15.09 13.71 -6.50
N LEU A 172 14.49 12.53 -6.66
CA LEU A 172 14.23 11.93 -7.97
C LEU A 172 13.33 12.83 -8.83
N ALA A 173 12.25 13.36 -8.26
CA ALA A 173 11.36 14.27 -8.97
C ALA A 173 12.10 15.53 -9.46
N LYS A 174 12.88 16.17 -8.58
CA LYS A 174 13.69 17.36 -8.94
C LYS A 174 14.69 17.07 -10.06
N ASN A 175 15.33 15.90 -10.02
CA ASN A 175 16.27 15.49 -11.07
C ASN A 175 15.56 15.33 -12.43
N ILE A 176 14.39 14.67 -12.45
CA ILE A 176 13.59 14.54 -13.68
C ILE A 176 13.20 15.91 -14.24
N TYR A 177 12.75 16.85 -13.39
CA TYR A 177 12.44 18.21 -13.82
C TYR A 177 13.66 18.93 -14.41
N LEU A 178 14.83 18.78 -13.79
CA LEU A 178 16.07 19.39 -14.28
C LEU A 178 16.48 18.81 -15.64
N ILE A 179 16.42 17.49 -15.81
CA ILE A 179 16.71 16.81 -17.08
C ILE A 179 15.74 17.30 -18.17
N MET A 180 14.44 17.36 -17.86
CA MET A 180 13.42 17.83 -18.81
C MET A 180 13.68 19.29 -19.24
N TYR A 181 14.07 20.15 -18.29
CA TYR A 181 14.41 21.54 -18.58
C TYR A 181 15.65 21.65 -19.48
N LEU A 182 16.70 20.89 -19.19
CA LEU A 182 17.93 20.87 -20.00
C LEU A 182 17.67 20.34 -21.42
N LEU A 183 16.84 19.31 -21.57
CA LEU A 183 16.44 18.78 -22.88
C LEU A 183 15.64 19.81 -23.68
N LEU A 184 14.69 20.49 -23.05
CA LEU A 184 13.90 21.53 -23.71
C LEU A 184 14.79 22.70 -24.17
N PHE A 185 15.72 23.13 -23.32
CA PHE A 185 16.69 24.17 -23.66
C PHE A 185 17.60 23.75 -24.82
N ALA A 186 18.10 22.50 -24.81
CA ALA A 186 18.91 21.98 -25.91
C ALA A 186 18.13 21.94 -27.23
N ILE A 187 16.88 21.47 -27.23
CA ILE A 187 16.02 21.43 -28.42
C ILE A 187 15.79 22.84 -28.97
N LEU A 188 15.43 23.80 -28.12
CA LEU A 188 15.24 25.21 -28.52
C LEU A 188 16.53 25.81 -29.10
N TYR A 189 17.67 25.54 -28.47
CA TYR A 189 18.97 26.01 -28.95
C TYR A 189 19.31 25.44 -30.35
N PHE A 190 19.08 24.14 -30.58
CA PHE A 190 19.26 23.53 -31.90
C PHE A 190 18.31 24.10 -32.95
N GLN A 191 17.04 24.36 -32.61
CA GLN A 191 16.09 24.99 -33.53
C GLN A 191 16.54 26.40 -33.93
N ILE A 192 17.01 27.21 -32.97
CA ILE A 192 17.53 28.56 -33.24
C ILE A 192 18.75 28.50 -34.17
N LEU A 193 19.71 27.61 -33.90
CA LEU A 193 20.88 27.44 -34.77
C LEU A 193 20.51 26.96 -36.17
N PHE A 194 19.56 26.03 -36.29
CA PHE A 194 19.11 25.49 -37.57
C PHE A 194 18.42 26.56 -38.43
N VAL A 195 17.52 27.36 -37.84
CA VAL A 195 16.88 28.50 -38.52
C VAL A 195 17.92 29.55 -38.91
N GLY A 196 18.90 29.83 -38.02
CA GLY A 196 19.99 30.76 -38.31
C GLY A 196 20.88 30.32 -39.49
N CYS A 197 21.12 29.02 -39.65
CA CYS A 197 21.84 28.47 -40.81
C CYS A 197 21.03 28.57 -42.11
N LEU A 198 19.73 28.27 -42.08
CA LEU A 198 18.87 28.37 -43.25
C LEU A 198 18.75 29.80 -43.78
N LEU A 199 18.68 30.80 -42.90
CA LEU A 199 18.63 32.22 -43.28
C LEU A 199 19.93 32.77 -43.89
N ARG A 200 21.07 32.07 -43.77
CA ARG A 200 22.35 32.47 -44.38
C ARG A 200 22.61 31.83 -45.74
N LEU A 201 21.78 30.89 -46.17
CA LEU A 201 21.96 30.11 -47.40
C LEU A 201 20.96 30.48 -48.52
N GLY A 202 20.06 31.43 -48.29
CA GLY A 202 19.13 31.98 -49.29
C GLY A 202 19.35 33.47 -49.47
#